data_AF-A0A3D9UEQ1-F1
#
_entry.id   AF-A0A3D9UEQ1-F1
#
_cell.length_a   1.000
_cell.length_b   1.000
_cell.length_c   1.000
_cell.angle_alpha   90.00
_cell.angle_beta   90.00
_cell.angle_gamma   90.00
#
_symmetry.space_group_name_H-M   'P 1'
#
loop_
_entity.id
_entity.type
_entity.pdbx_description
1 polymer ?
#
loop_
_entity_poly.entity_id
_entity_poly.type
_entity_poly.pdbx_seq_one_letter_code
_entity_poly.pdbx_strand_id
1 'polypeptide(L)'
;MEKIVVGKSSMAYGYHNKKMINRCPLDELMKKDPQKFVFHLKNSSWFKGENANKMPFFSKLTSFEGPMYKVFTKNELLLIKKWAISERGKDNDLEDIIINSFPVMDILPHSHEYDDEKDIRKFFHQLMTCDDHYYLDWKCEKFVNDWLYKTRKKINKIPFKNYEETLLDEWFLERAKMQIEDYSQGRMVFNKSREDVISEALHLAPMVLLDGAWINHYSHHNLINDDIGKILFEIYADEIGNGYIEKNHPLIYRNLISEMGIELPDIASAAFSESEHFDDDDFQVPVFWLSISRFPKRFLPETLGLNLAMELSGVGGAYNQARDELKQYGFNTLFVDLHNSIDNAASGHSADALNAIKIYMNKHANKSNPKLTRLLWERVWTGYLSLSPPKKTLSFFLISNNYDI
;
A
#
# COMPACT_ATOMS: atom_id res chain seq x y z
N MET A 1 24.60 -6.28 9.80
CA MET A 1 23.61 -7.38 9.90
C MET A 1 22.82 -7.35 11.19
N GLU A 2 23.46 -7.49 12.37
CA GLU A 2 22.75 -7.45 13.67
C GLU A 2 21.86 -6.21 13.82
N LYS A 3 22.36 -5.01 13.51
CA LYS A 3 21.55 -3.77 13.53
C LYS A 3 20.30 -3.83 12.63
N ILE A 4 20.41 -4.45 11.45
CA ILE A 4 19.28 -4.63 10.51
C ILE A 4 18.24 -5.56 11.14
N VAL A 5 18.68 -6.68 11.72
CA VAL A 5 17.81 -7.64 12.40
C VAL A 5 17.12 -7.00 13.59
N VAL A 6 17.86 -6.29 14.46
CA VAL A 6 17.30 -5.59 15.63
C VAL A 6 16.25 -4.57 15.19
N GLY A 7 16.57 -3.73 14.20
CA GLY A 7 15.67 -2.68 13.71
C GLY A 7 14.34 -3.20 13.16
N LYS A 8 14.33 -4.41 12.57
CA LYS A 8 13.12 -5.02 12.02
C LYS A 8 12.44 -6.03 12.95
N SER A 9 13.11 -6.44 14.03
CA SER A 9 12.67 -7.56 14.88
C SER A 9 11.29 -7.36 15.50
N SER A 10 10.93 -6.12 15.88
CA SER A 10 9.65 -5.78 16.48
C SER A 10 8.49 -5.92 15.50
N MET A 11 8.70 -5.56 14.24
CA MET A 11 7.70 -5.60 13.16
C MET A 11 7.65 -6.96 12.45
N ALA A 12 8.76 -7.70 12.42
CA ALA A 12 8.84 -9.02 11.80
C ALA A 12 8.35 -10.16 12.72
N TYR A 13 8.15 -9.89 14.01
CA TYR A 13 7.73 -10.90 14.99
C TYR A 13 6.32 -11.42 14.68
N GLY A 14 6.18 -12.74 14.53
CA GLY A 14 4.91 -13.43 14.26
C GLY A 14 4.69 -13.78 12.78
N TYR A 15 5.44 -13.17 11.86
CA TYR A 15 5.42 -13.53 10.44
C TYR A 15 6.06 -14.90 10.17
N HIS A 16 6.98 -15.36 11.03
CA HIS A 16 7.73 -16.60 10.80
C HIS A 16 7.04 -17.85 11.35
N ASN A 17 5.88 -17.74 12.02
CA ASN A 17 5.05 -18.85 12.46
C ASN A 17 5.89 -19.98 13.14
N LYS A 18 5.73 -21.24 12.69
CA LYS A 18 6.45 -22.43 13.19
C LYS A 18 7.83 -22.63 12.54
N LYS A 19 8.37 -21.64 11.82
CA LYS A 19 9.69 -21.77 11.18
C LYS A 19 10.76 -21.80 12.26
N MET A 20 11.73 -22.69 12.05
CA MET A 20 12.80 -22.97 13.00
C MET A 20 14.14 -22.75 12.31
N ILE A 21 15.12 -22.25 13.07
CA ILE A 21 16.51 -22.23 12.67
C ILE A 21 17.34 -22.91 13.76
N ASN A 22 18.07 -23.97 13.38
CA ASN A 22 18.81 -24.82 14.32
C ASN A 22 18.01 -25.24 15.57
N ARG A 23 16.76 -25.67 15.36
CA ARG A 23 15.82 -26.09 16.42
C ARG A 23 15.39 -24.98 17.40
N CYS A 24 15.68 -23.72 17.09
CA CYS A 24 15.11 -22.57 17.78
C CYS A 24 14.01 -21.93 16.93
N PRO A 25 12.87 -21.53 17.53
CA PRO A 25 11.86 -20.74 16.82
C PRO A 25 12.45 -19.43 16.33
N LEU A 26 12.16 -19.08 15.07
CA LEU A 26 12.80 -17.96 14.39
C LEU A 26 12.51 -16.61 15.07
N ASP A 27 11.24 -16.37 15.39
CA ASP A 27 10.78 -15.13 16.03
C ASP A 27 11.35 -14.95 17.45
N GLU A 28 11.36 -16.01 18.24
CA GLU A 28 11.91 -15.99 19.60
C GLU A 28 13.41 -15.71 19.62
N LEU A 29 14.15 -16.34 18.71
CA LEU A 29 15.59 -16.19 18.62
C LEU A 29 15.97 -14.80 18.10
N MET A 30 15.25 -14.29 17.10
CA MET A 30 15.43 -12.94 16.56
C MET A 30 15.21 -11.86 17.63
N LYS A 31 14.22 -12.04 18.51
CA LYS A 31 13.89 -11.08 19.58
C LYS A 31 14.81 -11.17 20.80
N LYS A 32 15.13 -12.39 21.26
CA LYS A 32 15.89 -12.60 22.51
C LYS A 32 17.39 -12.50 22.33
N ASP A 33 17.91 -12.97 21.20
CA ASP A 33 19.36 -13.03 20.95
C ASP A 33 19.66 -12.80 19.45
N PRO A 34 19.60 -11.53 18.99
CA PRO A 34 19.87 -11.15 17.61
C PRO A 34 21.25 -11.59 17.11
N GLN A 35 22.25 -11.64 17.99
CA GLN A 35 23.61 -12.08 17.65
C GLN A 35 23.63 -13.56 17.30
N LYS A 36 23.03 -14.39 18.16
CA LYS A 36 22.91 -15.83 17.92
C LYS A 36 22.01 -16.14 16.74
N PHE A 37 20.95 -15.36 16.52
CA PHE A 37 20.14 -15.43 15.32
C PHE A 37 20.99 -15.22 14.05
N VAL A 38 21.73 -14.12 13.98
CA VAL A 38 22.61 -13.79 12.84
C VAL A 38 23.67 -14.87 12.63
N PHE A 39 24.25 -15.40 13.70
CA PHE A 39 25.19 -16.51 13.62
C PHE A 39 24.57 -17.76 13.01
N HIS A 40 23.39 -18.18 13.48
CA HIS A 40 22.70 -19.34 12.93
C HIS A 40 22.24 -19.11 11.49
N LEU A 41 21.81 -17.89 11.16
CA LEU A 41 21.40 -17.50 9.82
C LEU A 41 22.54 -17.62 8.81
N LYS A 42 23.75 -17.14 9.15
CA LYS A 42 24.94 -17.26 8.28
C LYS A 42 25.31 -18.72 7.99
N ASN A 43 25.12 -19.60 8.96
CA ASN A 43 25.44 -21.03 8.86
C ASN A 43 24.28 -21.89 8.32
N SER A 44 23.18 -21.27 7.89
CA SER A 44 22.01 -21.98 7.38
C SER A 44 22.11 -22.28 5.88
N SER A 45 21.22 -23.13 5.39
CA SER A 45 21.08 -23.39 3.95
C SER A 45 20.71 -22.14 3.13
N TRP A 46 20.17 -21.09 3.76
CA TRP A 46 19.77 -19.86 3.09
C TRP A 46 20.94 -19.04 2.54
N PHE A 47 22.12 -19.17 3.16
CA PHE A 47 23.36 -18.48 2.76
C PHE A 47 24.42 -19.45 2.21
N LYS A 48 23.99 -20.64 1.75
CA LYS A 48 24.91 -21.64 1.18
C LYS A 48 25.33 -21.26 -0.25
N GLY A 49 26.64 -21.21 -0.48
CA GLY A 49 27.27 -20.98 -1.79
C GLY A 49 28.23 -19.79 -1.78
N GLU A 50 29.04 -19.64 -2.83
CA GLU A 50 30.02 -18.54 -2.93
C GLU A 50 29.45 -17.29 -3.62
N ASN A 51 28.47 -17.47 -4.50
CA ASN A 51 27.81 -16.36 -5.20
C ASN A 51 26.57 -15.91 -4.43
N ALA A 52 26.62 -14.71 -3.83
CA ALA A 52 25.51 -14.12 -3.08
C ALA A 52 24.19 -14.15 -3.86
N ASN A 53 24.19 -13.77 -5.14
CA ASN A 53 22.95 -13.68 -5.92
C ASN A 53 22.29 -15.05 -6.15
N LYS A 54 23.02 -16.16 -6.00
CA LYS A 54 22.48 -17.52 -6.14
C LYS A 54 22.04 -18.13 -4.81
N MET A 55 22.43 -17.55 -3.67
CA MET A 55 22.05 -18.06 -2.36
C MET A 55 20.51 -18.01 -2.19
N PRO A 56 19.87 -19.04 -1.62
CA PRO A 56 18.41 -19.10 -1.49
C PRO A 56 17.77 -17.91 -0.77
N PHE A 57 18.49 -17.22 0.11
CA PHE A 57 18.02 -15.97 0.71
C PHE A 57 17.69 -14.92 -0.36
N PHE A 58 18.58 -14.70 -1.33
CA PHE A 58 18.38 -13.68 -2.36
C PHE A 58 17.56 -14.16 -3.55
N SER A 59 17.76 -15.42 -3.96
CA SER A 59 17.12 -15.97 -5.15
C SER A 59 15.71 -16.51 -4.92
N LYS A 60 15.30 -16.70 -3.66
CA LYS A 60 13.99 -17.25 -3.31
C LYS A 60 13.24 -16.46 -2.24
N LEU A 61 13.92 -16.05 -1.16
CA LEU A 61 13.20 -15.35 -0.08
C LEU A 61 12.92 -13.89 -0.45
N THR A 62 13.92 -13.18 -0.95
CA THR A 62 13.80 -11.76 -1.32
C THR A 62 13.57 -11.53 -2.83
N SER A 63 13.32 -12.60 -3.59
CA SER A 63 12.91 -12.49 -5.00
C SER A 63 11.49 -11.93 -5.11
N PHE A 64 11.06 -11.57 -6.32
CA PHE A 64 9.72 -11.02 -6.57
C PHE A 64 8.58 -11.90 -6.02
N GLU A 65 8.60 -13.20 -6.34
CA GLU A 65 7.63 -14.17 -5.82
C GLU A 65 7.95 -14.66 -4.39
N GLY A 66 8.96 -14.07 -3.76
CA GLY A 66 9.49 -14.52 -2.47
C GLY A 66 8.72 -13.92 -1.29
N PRO A 67 8.57 -14.64 -0.17
CA PRO A 67 7.81 -14.17 1.00
C PRO A 67 8.45 -12.99 1.74
N MET A 68 9.67 -12.59 1.36
CA MET A 68 10.38 -11.45 1.92
C MET A 68 10.71 -10.40 0.84
N TYR A 69 9.95 -10.38 -0.26
CA TYR A 69 10.07 -9.32 -1.26
C TYR A 69 9.89 -7.96 -0.59
N LYS A 70 10.85 -7.04 -0.80
CA LYS A 70 10.90 -5.68 -0.24
C LYS A 70 10.80 -5.53 1.29
N VAL A 71 10.93 -6.61 2.05
CA VAL A 71 11.12 -6.56 3.51
C VAL A 71 12.46 -5.91 3.91
N PHE A 72 13.43 -5.92 2.99
CA PHE A 72 14.71 -5.23 3.15
C PHE A 72 14.85 -4.18 2.04
N THR A 73 15.31 -3.00 2.42
CA THR A 73 15.64 -1.94 1.46
C THR A 73 16.78 -2.38 0.53
N LYS A 74 16.93 -1.72 -0.62
CA LYS A 74 18.04 -1.97 -1.56
C LYS A 74 19.41 -1.87 -0.87
N ASN A 75 19.58 -0.86 0.00
CA ASN A 75 20.81 -0.65 0.76
C ASN A 75 21.04 -1.77 1.79
N GLU A 76 20.01 -2.20 2.52
CA GLU A 76 20.11 -3.34 3.43
C GLU A 76 20.47 -4.61 2.68
N LEU A 77 19.84 -4.91 1.55
CA LEU A 77 20.20 -6.07 0.72
C LEU A 77 21.66 -6.03 0.26
N LEU A 78 22.19 -4.86 -0.10
CA LEU A 78 23.61 -4.69 -0.43
C LEU A 78 24.51 -5.00 0.78
N LEU A 79 24.15 -4.50 1.96
CA LEU A 79 24.89 -4.78 3.21
C LEU A 79 24.82 -6.27 3.59
N ILE A 80 23.66 -6.91 3.42
CA ILE A 80 23.49 -8.35 3.67
C ILE A 80 24.31 -9.16 2.67
N LYS A 81 24.37 -8.77 1.39
CA LYS A 81 25.24 -9.40 0.38
C LYS A 81 26.72 -9.32 0.78
N LYS A 82 27.20 -8.12 1.13
CA LYS A 82 28.58 -7.91 1.63
C LYS A 82 28.87 -8.76 2.87
N TRP A 83 27.93 -8.81 3.81
CA TRP A 83 28.03 -9.63 5.02
C TRP A 83 28.03 -11.15 4.75
N ALA A 84 27.27 -11.60 3.75
CA ALA A 84 27.16 -13.02 3.39
C ALA A 84 28.46 -13.58 2.80
N ILE A 85 29.12 -12.81 1.94
CA ILE A 85 30.34 -13.22 1.22
C ILE A 85 31.64 -12.84 1.93
N SER A 86 31.58 -12.08 3.01
CA SER A 86 32.78 -11.69 3.75
C SER A 86 33.31 -12.81 4.64
N GLU A 87 34.59 -13.15 4.46
CA GLU A 87 35.49 -13.46 5.58
C GLU A 87 35.89 -12.14 6.28
N ARG A 88 36.11 -12.18 7.59
CA ARG A 88 36.19 -10.97 8.44
C ARG A 88 37.14 -9.91 7.87
N GLY A 89 36.57 -8.75 7.54
CA GLY A 89 37.27 -7.46 7.53
C GLY A 89 37.38 -6.78 6.17
N LYS A 90 36.49 -5.80 5.93
CA LYS A 90 36.77 -4.36 5.72
C LYS A 90 35.56 -3.70 5.04
N ASP A 91 35.02 -2.67 5.69
CA ASP A 91 33.98 -1.78 5.17
C ASP A 91 34.60 -0.73 4.25
N ASN A 92 33.83 -0.30 3.24
CA ASN A 92 34.05 0.94 2.50
C ASN A 92 32.71 1.62 2.23
N ASP A 93 32.73 2.94 2.44
CA ASP A 93 31.65 3.93 2.44
C ASP A 93 31.05 4.21 1.06
N LEU A 94 29.85 4.80 1.03
CA LEU A 94 29.16 5.33 -0.16
C LEU A 94 28.66 6.75 0.13
N GLU A 95 28.93 7.66 -0.81
CA GLU A 95 28.55 9.08 -0.80
C GLU A 95 27.18 9.34 -1.47
N ASP A 96 26.52 10.40 -1.02
CA ASP A 96 25.21 10.88 -1.48
C ASP A 96 25.29 11.79 -2.74
N ILE A 97 24.23 11.78 -3.55
CA ILE A 97 24.03 12.64 -4.73
C ILE A 97 22.84 13.60 -4.50
N ILE A 98 23.05 14.88 -4.80
CA ILE A 98 22.08 15.99 -4.70
C ILE A 98 21.45 16.27 -6.08
N ILE A 99 20.14 16.57 -6.12
CA ILE A 99 19.42 17.06 -7.31
C ILE A 99 18.79 18.43 -7.02
N ASN A 100 18.95 19.38 -7.96
CA ASN A 100 18.36 20.72 -7.94
C ASN A 100 17.03 20.77 -8.73
N SER A 101 16.15 21.69 -8.31
CA SER A 101 14.78 21.90 -8.77
C SER A 101 14.63 23.02 -9.83
N PHE A 102 13.48 23.03 -10.53
CA PHE A 102 13.00 24.13 -11.39
C PHE A 102 11.46 24.29 -11.31
N PRO A 103 10.89 25.45 -11.72
CA PRO A 103 9.62 25.99 -11.19
C PRO A 103 8.36 25.60 -11.99
N VAL A 104 7.20 25.85 -11.39
CA VAL A 104 5.84 25.62 -11.94
C VAL A 104 5.16 26.95 -12.27
N MET A 105 4.45 26.99 -13.40
CA MET A 105 3.60 28.09 -13.87
C MET A 105 2.13 27.86 -13.46
N ASP A 106 1.42 28.92 -13.07
CA ASP A 106 -0.02 28.91 -12.76
C ASP A 106 -0.86 29.33 -13.99
N ILE A 107 -2.03 28.69 -14.16
CA ILE A 107 -3.07 29.11 -15.12
C ILE A 107 -4.41 29.22 -14.37
N LEU A 108 -5.11 30.34 -14.60
CA LEU A 108 -6.42 30.70 -14.04
C LEU A 108 -7.57 29.91 -14.67
N PRO A 109 -8.67 29.62 -13.93
CA PRO A 109 -9.83 28.91 -14.47
C PRO A 109 -10.83 29.85 -15.17
N HIS A 110 -11.41 29.36 -16.27
CA HIS A 110 -12.63 29.90 -16.88
C HIS A 110 -13.86 29.13 -16.40
N SER A 111 -14.96 29.85 -16.20
CA SER A 111 -16.25 29.30 -15.76
C SER A 111 -17.01 28.68 -16.92
N HIS A 112 -17.27 27.38 -16.85
CA HIS A 112 -18.25 26.71 -17.69
C HIS A 112 -19.34 26.07 -16.81
N GLU A 113 -20.59 26.26 -17.22
CA GLU A 113 -21.73 25.51 -16.68
C GLU A 113 -21.68 24.11 -17.29
N TYR A 114 -21.18 23.15 -16.53
CA TYR A 114 -21.11 21.75 -16.94
C TYR A 114 -22.33 20.97 -16.42
N ASP A 115 -22.76 19.97 -17.19
CA ASP A 115 -23.84 19.07 -16.78
C ASP A 115 -23.34 18.05 -15.72
N ASP A 116 -24.16 17.83 -14.71
CA ASP A 116 -23.87 17.00 -13.54
C ASP A 116 -24.33 15.56 -13.79
N GLU A 117 -23.62 14.83 -14.67
CA GLU A 117 -23.86 13.40 -14.91
C GLU A 117 -23.67 12.60 -13.61
N LYS A 118 -24.74 11.94 -13.16
CA LYS A 118 -24.87 11.28 -11.85
C LYS A 118 -24.55 9.79 -11.88
N ASP A 119 -24.48 9.21 -13.08
CA ASP A 119 -24.11 7.82 -13.28
C ASP A 119 -22.61 7.62 -12.97
N ILE A 120 -22.32 6.81 -11.95
CA ILE A 120 -20.97 6.57 -11.47
C ILE A 120 -20.12 5.77 -12.46
N ARG A 121 -20.73 4.86 -13.23
CA ARG A 121 -20.03 4.05 -14.25
C ARG A 121 -19.63 4.90 -15.44
N LYS A 122 -20.53 5.79 -15.87
CA LYS A 122 -20.19 6.80 -16.88
C LYS A 122 -19.13 7.76 -16.38
N PHE A 123 -19.19 8.19 -15.11
CA PHE A 123 -18.15 9.04 -14.56
C PHE A 123 -16.79 8.33 -14.50
N PHE A 124 -16.77 7.06 -14.10
CA PHE A 124 -15.56 6.23 -14.20
C PHE A 124 -15.03 6.18 -15.64
N HIS A 125 -15.86 5.87 -16.63
CA HIS A 125 -15.44 5.82 -18.03
C HIS A 125 -14.91 7.18 -18.51
N GLN A 126 -15.56 8.29 -18.14
CA GLN A 126 -15.09 9.65 -18.44
C GLN A 126 -13.72 9.94 -17.83
N LEU A 127 -13.43 9.48 -16.61
CA LEU A 127 -12.12 9.66 -15.99
C LEU A 127 -11.01 8.92 -16.73
N MET A 128 -11.36 7.83 -17.44
CA MET A 128 -10.42 7.04 -18.22
C MET A 128 -10.22 7.56 -19.64
N THR A 129 -11.16 8.31 -20.22
CA THR A 129 -11.16 8.64 -21.66
C THR A 129 -11.36 10.12 -22.01
N CYS A 130 -11.82 10.96 -21.08
CA CYS A 130 -12.17 12.34 -21.40
C CYS A 130 -10.94 13.26 -21.44
N ASP A 131 -10.78 13.97 -22.56
CA ASP A 131 -9.72 14.96 -22.77
C ASP A 131 -10.07 16.37 -22.23
N ASP A 132 -11.32 16.59 -21.78
CA ASP A 132 -11.72 17.86 -21.14
C ASP A 132 -11.28 17.90 -19.68
N HIS A 133 -10.03 18.29 -19.47
CA HIS A 133 -9.43 18.37 -18.14
C HIS A 133 -10.15 19.37 -17.21
N TYR A 134 -10.76 20.44 -17.74
CA TYR A 134 -11.46 21.43 -16.92
C TYR A 134 -12.79 20.88 -16.40
N TYR A 135 -13.56 20.19 -17.26
CA TYR A 135 -14.76 19.47 -16.85
C TYR A 135 -14.44 18.44 -15.77
N LEU A 136 -13.41 17.61 -16.02
CA LEU A 136 -12.99 16.58 -15.07
C LEU A 136 -12.55 17.18 -13.74
N ASP A 137 -11.73 18.24 -13.74
CA ASP A 137 -11.32 18.90 -12.49
C ASP A 137 -12.51 19.42 -11.70
N TRP A 138 -13.45 20.13 -12.34
CA TRP A 138 -14.64 20.61 -11.66
C TRP A 138 -15.46 19.47 -11.03
N LYS A 139 -15.70 18.39 -11.78
CA LYS A 139 -16.51 17.25 -11.33
C LYS A 139 -15.81 16.45 -10.22
N CYS A 140 -14.52 16.16 -10.40
CA CYS A 140 -13.68 15.49 -9.41
C CYS A 140 -13.58 16.29 -8.11
N GLU A 141 -13.39 17.62 -8.19
CA GLU A 141 -13.33 18.46 -7.00
C GLU A 141 -14.62 18.37 -6.20
N LYS A 142 -15.78 18.46 -6.87
CA LYS A 142 -17.09 18.31 -6.22
C LYS A 142 -17.24 16.93 -5.57
N PHE A 143 -16.89 15.86 -6.28
CA PHE A 143 -16.97 14.49 -5.79
C PHE A 143 -16.08 14.26 -4.56
N VAL A 144 -14.82 14.70 -4.61
CA VAL A 144 -13.85 14.57 -3.51
C VAL A 144 -14.28 15.38 -2.29
N ASN A 145 -14.73 16.63 -2.48
CA ASN A 145 -15.19 17.45 -1.36
C ASN A 145 -16.41 16.84 -0.66
N ASP A 146 -17.37 16.27 -1.41
CA ASP A 146 -18.53 15.58 -0.83
C ASP A 146 -18.11 14.31 -0.08
N TRP A 147 -17.22 13.50 -0.65
CA TRP A 147 -16.66 12.32 0.00
C TRP A 147 -15.98 12.67 1.32
N LEU A 148 -15.04 13.61 1.29
CA LEU A 148 -14.29 14.06 2.47
C LEU A 148 -15.20 14.74 3.51
N TYR A 149 -16.19 15.51 3.08
CA TYR A 149 -17.18 16.12 3.99
C TYR A 149 -17.95 15.06 4.77
N LYS A 150 -18.41 14.00 4.09
CA LYS A 150 -19.11 12.90 4.75
C LYS A 150 -18.17 12.10 5.67
N THR A 151 -16.93 11.86 5.24
CA THR A 151 -15.92 11.17 6.04
C THR A 151 -15.55 11.93 7.30
N ARG A 152 -15.44 13.27 7.25
CA ARG A 152 -15.16 14.12 8.43
C ARG A 152 -16.16 13.95 9.57
N LYS A 153 -17.38 13.44 9.31
CA LYS A 153 -18.33 13.11 10.38
C LYS A 153 -17.80 12.04 11.35
N LYS A 154 -16.83 11.23 10.91
CA LYS A 154 -16.15 10.20 11.70
C LYS A 154 -14.89 10.73 12.42
N ILE A 155 -14.48 11.98 12.22
CA ILE A 155 -13.19 12.52 12.74
C ILE A 155 -13.07 12.47 14.27
N ASN A 156 -14.19 12.39 14.99
CA ASN A 156 -14.18 12.24 16.44
C ASN A 156 -13.62 10.87 16.92
N LYS A 157 -13.41 9.92 16.00
CA LYS A 157 -12.86 8.57 16.27
C LYS A 157 -11.36 8.44 16.03
N ILE A 158 -10.64 9.52 15.70
CA ILE A 158 -9.20 9.44 15.46
C ILE A 158 -8.43 9.01 16.73
N PRO A 159 -7.31 8.28 16.59
CA PRO A 159 -6.60 7.68 17.72
C PRO A 159 -6.08 8.74 18.71
N PHE A 160 -5.64 9.89 18.23
CA PHE A 160 -5.23 11.01 19.08
C PHE A 160 -5.43 12.36 18.36
N LYS A 161 -5.90 13.36 19.13
CA LYS A 161 -6.34 14.67 18.59
C LYS A 161 -5.22 15.65 18.29
N ASN A 162 -4.12 15.57 19.04
CA ASN A 162 -2.98 16.45 18.85
C ASN A 162 -1.84 15.60 18.30
N TYR A 163 -1.29 16.02 17.16
CA TYR A 163 -0.17 15.32 16.57
C TYR A 163 1.06 15.36 17.48
N GLU A 164 1.56 14.18 17.81
CA GLU A 164 2.90 13.97 18.33
C GLU A 164 3.49 12.78 17.58
N GLU A 165 4.73 12.91 17.12
CA GLU A 165 5.39 11.89 16.30
C GLU A 165 5.50 10.55 17.05
N THR A 166 5.77 10.59 18.35
CA THR A 166 5.87 9.39 19.20
C THR A 166 4.53 8.65 19.31
N LEU A 167 3.41 9.37 19.44
CA LEU A 167 2.08 8.75 19.47
C LEU A 167 1.72 8.11 18.13
N LEU A 168 2.18 8.71 17.02
CA LEU A 168 2.00 8.14 15.69
C LEU A 168 2.81 6.84 15.53
N ASP A 169 4.07 6.83 15.96
CA ASP A 169 4.93 5.64 15.92
C ASP A 169 4.37 4.51 16.80
N GLU A 170 3.87 4.84 18.00
CA GLU A 170 3.21 3.89 18.92
C GLU A 170 1.95 3.29 18.29
N TRP A 171 1.04 4.15 17.78
CA TRP A 171 -0.19 3.72 17.11
C TRP A 171 0.10 2.81 15.90
N PHE A 172 1.08 3.18 15.07
CA PHE A 172 1.45 2.40 13.89
C PHE A 172 2.00 1.03 14.27
N LEU A 173 2.84 0.97 15.30
CA LEU A 173 3.39 -0.30 15.79
C LEU A 173 2.31 -1.19 16.40
N GLU A 174 1.36 -0.63 17.15
CA GLU A 174 0.21 -1.39 17.66
C GLU A 174 -0.65 -1.93 16.51
N ARG A 175 -0.91 -1.11 15.50
CA ARG A 175 -1.69 -1.50 14.33
C ARG A 175 -1.03 -2.65 13.55
N ALA A 176 0.27 -2.55 13.30
CA ALA A 176 1.06 -3.59 12.65
C ALA A 176 1.04 -4.92 13.45
N LYS A 177 1.08 -4.86 14.79
CA LYS A 177 0.97 -6.06 15.65
C LYS A 177 -0.41 -6.70 15.59
N MET A 178 -1.48 -5.91 15.67
CA MET A 178 -2.85 -6.43 15.59
C MET A 178 -3.10 -7.23 14.31
N GLN A 179 -2.56 -6.75 13.18
CA GLN A 179 -2.69 -7.45 11.89
C GLN A 179 -2.05 -8.84 11.87
N ILE A 180 -0.95 -9.02 12.61
CA ILE A 180 -0.25 -10.30 12.76
C ILE A 180 -1.03 -11.21 13.72
N GLU A 181 -1.54 -10.65 14.82
CA GLU A 181 -2.31 -11.38 15.83
C GLU A 181 -3.62 -11.91 15.27
N ASP A 182 -4.32 -11.12 14.45
CA ASP A 182 -5.59 -11.48 13.80
C ASP A 182 -5.48 -12.76 12.96
N TYR A 183 -4.34 -12.95 12.28
CA TYR A 183 -4.05 -14.17 11.54
C TYR A 183 -3.74 -15.35 12.47
N SER A 184 -2.91 -15.13 13.50
CA SER A 184 -2.47 -16.19 14.42
C SER A 184 -3.60 -16.80 15.26
N GLN A 185 -4.67 -16.03 15.51
CA GLN A 185 -5.83 -16.45 16.30
C GLN A 185 -6.87 -17.27 15.50
N GLY A 186 -6.58 -17.60 14.23
CA GLY A 186 -7.39 -18.53 13.46
C GLY A 186 -8.82 -18.05 13.24
N ARG A 187 -9.03 -16.75 13.01
CA ARG A 187 -10.33 -16.20 12.63
C ARG A 187 -10.74 -16.74 11.26
N MET A 188 -11.41 -17.90 11.36
CA MET A 188 -12.48 -18.44 10.53
C MET A 188 -12.18 -18.63 9.04
N VAL A 189 -11.90 -19.89 8.69
CA VAL A 189 -12.35 -20.46 7.42
C VAL A 189 -13.87 -20.32 7.38
N PHE A 190 -14.35 -19.29 6.70
CA PHE A 190 -15.70 -19.37 6.15
C PHE A 190 -15.64 -20.44 5.06
N ASN A 191 -16.58 -21.39 5.07
CA ASN A 191 -16.82 -22.25 3.91
C ASN A 191 -17.45 -21.41 2.79
N LYS A 192 -16.71 -20.42 2.25
CA LYS A 192 -17.12 -19.71 1.04
C LYS A 192 -17.12 -20.71 -0.10
N SER A 193 -18.18 -20.72 -0.89
CA SER A 193 -18.21 -21.54 -2.11
C SER A 193 -17.16 -21.03 -3.11
N ARG A 194 -16.84 -21.86 -4.12
CA ARG A 194 -15.96 -21.42 -5.20
C ARG A 194 -16.56 -20.22 -5.92
N GLU A 195 -17.88 -20.23 -6.08
CA GLU A 195 -18.67 -19.19 -6.72
C GLU A 195 -18.60 -17.87 -5.94
N ASP A 196 -18.68 -17.92 -4.60
CA ASP A 196 -18.55 -16.71 -3.77
C ASP A 196 -17.15 -16.09 -3.89
N VAL A 197 -16.09 -16.92 -3.87
CA VAL A 197 -14.71 -16.44 -4.04
C VAL A 197 -14.51 -15.76 -5.41
N ILE A 198 -15.07 -16.35 -6.47
CA ILE A 198 -15.03 -15.76 -7.81
C ILE A 198 -15.82 -14.45 -7.85
N SER A 199 -17.03 -14.44 -7.28
CA SER A 199 -17.89 -13.26 -7.24
C SER A 199 -17.21 -12.10 -6.51
N GLU A 200 -16.62 -12.35 -5.35
CA GLU A 200 -15.90 -11.34 -4.57
C GLU A 200 -14.69 -10.78 -5.33
N ALA A 201 -13.88 -11.66 -5.94
CA ALA A 201 -12.75 -11.22 -6.76
C ALA A 201 -13.22 -10.38 -7.97
N LEU A 202 -14.34 -10.76 -8.58
CA LEU A 202 -14.89 -10.01 -9.70
C LEU A 202 -15.35 -8.61 -9.29
N HIS A 203 -16.09 -8.46 -8.19
CA HIS A 203 -16.55 -7.16 -7.67
C HIS A 203 -15.40 -6.24 -7.22
N LEU A 204 -14.25 -6.80 -6.84
CA LEU A 204 -13.05 -6.04 -6.50
C LEU A 204 -12.28 -5.54 -7.74
N ALA A 205 -12.51 -6.12 -8.92
CA ALA A 205 -11.72 -5.84 -10.12
C ALA A 205 -11.68 -4.35 -10.54
N PRO A 206 -12.79 -3.56 -10.52
CA PRO A 206 -12.72 -2.14 -10.88
C PRO A 206 -11.76 -1.33 -10.00
N MET A 207 -11.61 -1.72 -8.73
CA MET A 207 -10.69 -1.11 -7.77
C MET A 207 -9.27 -1.64 -7.94
N VAL A 208 -9.09 -2.96 -7.93
CA VAL A 208 -7.75 -3.58 -7.95
C VAL A 208 -7.03 -3.34 -9.28
N LEU A 209 -7.75 -3.24 -10.40
CA LEU A 209 -7.12 -2.90 -11.68
C LEU A 209 -6.65 -1.43 -11.76
N LEU A 210 -6.99 -0.61 -10.77
CA LEU A 210 -6.52 0.77 -10.58
C LEU A 210 -5.61 0.91 -9.36
N ASP A 211 -4.87 -0.14 -9.03
CA ASP A 211 -3.92 -0.07 -7.92
C ASP A 211 -2.93 1.10 -8.07
N GLY A 212 -2.72 1.83 -6.97
CA GLY A 212 -1.94 3.07 -6.95
C GLY A 212 -2.60 4.30 -7.60
N ALA A 213 -3.84 4.24 -8.12
CA ALA A 213 -4.45 5.36 -8.85
C ALA A 213 -4.64 6.65 -8.00
N TRP A 214 -4.72 6.54 -6.67
CA TRP A 214 -4.86 7.70 -5.77
C TRP A 214 -3.59 8.57 -5.70
N ILE A 215 -2.45 8.04 -6.15
CA ILE A 215 -1.13 8.71 -6.16
C ILE A 215 -0.49 8.76 -7.56
N ASN A 216 -1.18 8.34 -8.62
CA ASN A 216 -0.62 8.24 -9.97
C ASN A 216 -0.04 9.57 -10.51
N HIS A 217 -0.58 10.72 -10.12
CA HIS A 217 -0.11 12.03 -10.54
C HIS A 217 1.30 12.35 -10.00
N TYR A 218 1.80 11.64 -8.99
CA TYR A 218 3.20 11.75 -8.57
C TYR A 218 4.18 11.17 -9.60
N SER A 219 3.74 10.68 -10.76
CA SER A 219 4.62 10.45 -11.93
C SER A 219 5.06 11.75 -12.61
N HIS A 220 4.40 12.89 -12.37
CA HIS A 220 4.79 14.16 -12.97
C HIS A 220 6.08 14.72 -12.35
N HIS A 221 7.00 15.16 -13.22
CA HIS A 221 8.34 15.62 -12.82
C HIS A 221 8.34 16.76 -11.79
N ASN A 222 7.29 17.59 -11.74
CA ASN A 222 7.19 18.70 -10.81
C ASN A 222 6.76 18.25 -9.40
N LEU A 223 6.21 17.04 -9.26
CA LEU A 223 5.71 16.48 -8.02
C LEU A 223 6.71 15.55 -7.34
N ILE A 224 7.71 15.02 -8.05
CA ILE A 224 8.76 14.14 -7.49
C ILE A 224 9.97 14.88 -6.89
N ASN A 225 9.94 16.21 -6.85
CA ASN A 225 11.11 17.03 -6.50
C ASN A 225 11.35 17.17 -4.99
N ASP A 226 10.51 16.57 -4.14
CA ASP A 226 10.73 16.51 -2.69
C ASP A 226 10.58 15.07 -2.17
N ASP A 227 10.97 14.87 -0.91
CA ASP A 227 11.02 13.53 -0.30
C ASP A 227 9.65 12.85 -0.27
N ILE A 228 8.57 13.62 -0.06
CA ILE A 228 7.21 13.09 -0.08
C ILE A 228 6.85 12.62 -1.50
N GLY A 229 7.11 13.46 -2.49
CA GLY A 229 6.83 13.15 -3.89
C GLY A 229 7.58 11.93 -4.38
N LYS A 230 8.86 11.80 -4.00
CA LYS A 230 9.67 10.62 -4.29
C LYS A 230 9.08 9.35 -3.66
N ILE A 231 8.68 9.40 -2.39
CA ILE A 231 8.05 8.26 -1.71
C ILE A 231 6.78 7.83 -2.45
N LEU A 232 5.87 8.76 -2.73
CA LEU A 232 4.60 8.45 -3.39
C LEU A 232 4.83 7.93 -4.82
N PHE A 233 5.82 8.46 -5.53
CA PHE A 233 6.20 7.93 -6.84
C PHE A 233 6.77 6.51 -6.75
N GLU A 234 7.63 6.22 -5.78
CA GLU A 234 8.22 4.89 -5.61
C GLU A 234 7.15 3.83 -5.31
N ILE A 235 6.18 4.15 -4.44
CA ILE A 235 5.00 3.32 -4.20
C ILE A 235 4.21 3.12 -5.50
N TYR A 236 3.79 4.21 -6.16
CA TYR A 236 3.03 4.13 -7.41
C TYR A 236 3.74 3.32 -8.50
N ALA A 237 5.04 3.55 -8.68
CA ALA A 237 5.85 2.86 -9.66
C ALA A 237 5.86 1.35 -9.39
N ASP A 238 5.89 0.95 -8.12
CA ASP A 238 5.84 -0.45 -7.74
C ASP A 238 4.47 -1.09 -8.06
N GLU A 239 3.37 -0.40 -7.79
CA GLU A 239 2.01 -0.86 -8.13
C GLU A 239 1.84 -1.19 -9.62
N ILE A 240 2.41 -0.35 -10.48
CA ILE A 240 2.37 -0.55 -11.93
C ILE A 240 3.49 -1.46 -12.46
N GLY A 241 4.25 -2.11 -11.57
CA GLY A 241 5.29 -3.10 -11.90
C GLY A 241 6.68 -2.53 -12.19
N ASN A 242 6.87 -1.22 -12.06
CA ASN A 242 8.15 -0.53 -12.13
C ASN A 242 8.92 -0.82 -13.43
N GLY A 243 8.18 -0.86 -14.54
CA GLY A 243 8.70 -1.17 -15.88
C GLY A 243 8.82 -2.67 -16.21
N TYR A 244 8.41 -3.57 -15.31
CA TYR A 244 8.40 -5.01 -15.51
C TYR A 244 6.97 -5.53 -15.59
N ILE A 245 6.58 -6.06 -16.76
CA ILE A 245 5.21 -6.50 -17.02
C ILE A 245 4.78 -7.62 -16.05
N GLU A 246 5.71 -8.52 -15.71
CA GLU A 246 5.47 -9.63 -14.78
C GLU A 246 5.24 -9.19 -13.34
N LYS A 247 5.50 -7.90 -13.03
CA LYS A 247 5.29 -7.30 -11.72
C LYS A 247 4.12 -6.33 -11.68
N ASN A 248 3.43 -6.11 -12.80
CA ASN A 248 2.32 -5.16 -12.84
C ASN A 248 1.12 -5.74 -12.06
N HIS A 249 0.76 -5.11 -10.93
CA HIS A 249 -0.28 -5.65 -10.03
C HIS A 249 -1.64 -5.77 -10.73
N PRO A 250 -2.11 -4.77 -11.51
CA PRO A 250 -3.34 -4.90 -12.29
C PRO A 250 -3.32 -6.09 -13.25
N LEU A 251 -2.21 -6.35 -13.95
CA LEU A 251 -2.08 -7.48 -14.86
C LEU A 251 -2.09 -8.82 -14.11
N ILE A 252 -1.40 -8.92 -12.97
CA ILE A 252 -1.42 -10.11 -12.12
C ILE A 252 -2.86 -10.42 -11.70
N TYR A 253 -3.61 -9.41 -11.26
CA TYR A 253 -5.01 -9.59 -10.87
C TYR A 253 -5.91 -9.94 -12.06
N ARG A 254 -5.72 -9.30 -13.22
CA ARG A 254 -6.46 -9.63 -14.44
C ARG A 254 -6.25 -11.09 -14.86
N ASN A 255 -5.03 -11.61 -14.75
CA ASN A 255 -4.74 -13.01 -15.01
C ASN A 255 -5.45 -13.94 -14.02
N LEU A 256 -5.54 -13.55 -12.74
CA LEU A 256 -6.31 -14.29 -11.74
C LEU A 256 -7.81 -14.37 -12.13
N ILE A 257 -8.41 -13.27 -12.59
CA ILE A 257 -9.82 -13.29 -13.05
C ILE A 257 -9.99 -14.16 -14.32
N SER A 258 -9.02 -14.14 -15.23
CA SER A 258 -8.99 -15.04 -16.40
C SER A 258 -8.90 -16.52 -16.00
N GLU A 259 -8.08 -16.87 -15.00
CA GLU A 259 -8.01 -18.23 -14.41
C GLU A 259 -9.35 -18.68 -13.79
N MET A 260 -10.18 -17.73 -13.34
CA MET A 260 -11.54 -18.00 -12.88
C MET A 260 -12.55 -18.23 -14.02
N GLY A 261 -12.12 -18.08 -15.28
CA GLY A 261 -12.92 -18.28 -16.48
C GLY A 261 -13.64 -17.02 -16.98
N ILE A 262 -13.23 -15.84 -16.52
CA ILE A 262 -13.86 -14.56 -16.84
C ILE A 262 -12.85 -13.65 -17.55
N GLU A 263 -13.16 -13.24 -18.77
CA GLU A 263 -12.37 -12.27 -19.51
C GLU A 263 -12.96 -10.87 -19.35
N LEU A 264 -12.27 -10.00 -18.62
CA LEU A 264 -12.70 -8.62 -18.45
C LEU A 264 -12.42 -7.80 -19.71
N PRO A 265 -13.27 -6.83 -20.10
CA PRO A 265 -12.92 -5.88 -21.15
C PRO A 265 -11.72 -5.01 -20.79
N ASP A 266 -11.24 -4.19 -21.72
CA ASP A 266 -10.24 -3.17 -21.41
C ASP A 266 -10.80 -2.16 -20.40
N ILE A 267 -10.04 -1.80 -19.36
CA ILE A 267 -10.54 -0.99 -18.25
C ILE A 267 -11.00 0.41 -18.66
N ALA A 268 -10.42 0.97 -19.72
CA ALA A 268 -10.82 2.28 -20.23
C ALA A 268 -12.03 2.19 -21.18
N SER A 269 -12.46 0.99 -21.57
CA SER A 269 -13.60 0.81 -22.49
C SER A 269 -14.95 1.00 -21.80
N ALA A 270 -15.95 1.48 -22.55
CA ALA A 270 -17.33 1.54 -22.07
C ALA A 270 -17.87 0.14 -21.70
N ALA A 271 -17.45 -0.90 -22.44
CA ALA A 271 -17.83 -2.28 -22.18
C ALA A 271 -17.40 -2.76 -20.78
N PHE A 272 -16.30 -2.26 -20.24
CA PHE A 272 -15.89 -2.56 -18.86
C PHE A 272 -16.85 -1.91 -17.86
N SER A 273 -17.06 -0.59 -17.97
CA SER A 273 -17.94 0.14 -17.04
C SER A 273 -19.39 -0.32 -17.10
N GLU A 274 -19.87 -0.72 -18.28
CA GLU A 274 -21.26 -1.16 -18.52
C GLU A 274 -21.47 -2.66 -18.30
N SER A 275 -20.41 -3.39 -17.95
CA SER A 275 -20.47 -4.84 -17.73
C SER A 275 -21.49 -5.21 -16.64
N GLU A 276 -22.28 -6.25 -16.93
CA GLU A 276 -23.24 -6.86 -15.99
C GLU A 276 -22.56 -7.59 -14.83
N HIS A 277 -21.24 -7.74 -14.88
CA HIS A 277 -20.44 -8.35 -13.81
C HIS A 277 -20.27 -7.46 -12.58
N PHE A 278 -20.51 -6.16 -12.70
CA PHE A 278 -20.28 -5.19 -11.63
C PHE A 278 -21.59 -4.60 -11.16
N ASP A 279 -21.57 -4.02 -9.95
CA ASP A 279 -22.59 -3.13 -9.42
C ASP A 279 -22.11 -1.66 -9.49
N ASP A 280 -23.03 -0.70 -9.42
CA ASP A 280 -22.67 0.74 -9.39
C ASP A 280 -21.74 1.08 -8.21
N ASP A 281 -21.91 0.37 -7.10
CA ASP A 281 -21.14 0.58 -5.88
C ASP A 281 -19.65 0.21 -6.05
N ASP A 282 -19.31 -0.69 -6.99
CA ASP A 282 -17.93 -1.12 -7.24
C ASP A 282 -17.08 0.00 -7.86
N PHE A 283 -17.72 1.01 -8.45
CA PHE A 283 -17.06 2.16 -9.08
C PHE A 283 -16.86 3.35 -8.14
N GLN A 284 -17.44 3.34 -6.94
CA GLN A 284 -17.36 4.48 -6.00
C GLN A 284 -15.92 4.77 -5.57
N VAL A 285 -15.19 3.74 -5.14
CA VAL A 285 -13.79 3.85 -4.69
C VAL A 285 -12.85 4.18 -5.87
N PRO A 286 -12.92 3.47 -7.01
CA PRO A 286 -12.16 3.83 -8.22
C PRO A 286 -12.30 5.29 -8.63
N VAL A 287 -13.54 5.79 -8.69
CA VAL A 287 -13.84 7.18 -9.05
C VAL A 287 -13.26 8.13 -8.00
N PHE A 288 -13.34 7.80 -6.72
CA PHE A 288 -12.73 8.59 -5.66
C PHE A 288 -11.22 8.69 -5.81
N TRP A 289 -10.52 7.57 -6.04
CA TRP A 289 -9.05 7.52 -6.22
C TRP A 289 -8.59 8.34 -7.42
N LEU A 290 -9.23 8.12 -8.58
CA LEU A 290 -8.95 8.90 -9.78
C LEU A 290 -9.26 10.39 -9.59
N SER A 291 -10.28 10.73 -8.79
CA SER A 291 -10.65 12.12 -8.56
C SER A 291 -9.72 12.84 -7.58
N ILE A 292 -9.33 12.20 -6.47
CA ILE A 292 -8.46 12.85 -5.46
C ILE A 292 -7.04 13.05 -5.99
N SER A 293 -6.54 12.12 -6.81
CA SER A 293 -5.18 12.17 -7.34
C SER A 293 -4.93 13.38 -8.27
N ARG A 294 -5.98 13.91 -8.91
CA ARG A 294 -5.94 15.13 -9.74
C ARG A 294 -5.57 16.40 -8.98
N PHE A 295 -5.65 16.38 -7.65
CA PHE A 295 -5.35 17.56 -6.81
C PHE A 295 -4.21 17.31 -5.81
N PRO A 296 -3.03 16.88 -6.28
CA PRO A 296 -1.97 16.33 -5.43
C PRO A 296 -1.42 17.36 -4.44
N LYS A 297 -1.50 18.66 -4.74
CA LYS A 297 -1.11 19.73 -3.80
C LYS A 297 -2.22 20.11 -2.82
N ARG A 298 -3.46 20.20 -3.30
CA ARG A 298 -4.59 20.67 -2.49
C ARG A 298 -5.00 19.64 -1.47
N PHE A 299 -5.15 18.38 -1.88
CA PHE A 299 -5.55 17.28 -1.00
C PHE A 299 -4.37 16.46 -0.46
N LEU A 300 -3.12 16.98 -0.54
CA LEU A 300 -1.93 16.28 -0.05
C LEU A 300 -2.11 15.61 1.33
N PRO A 301 -2.61 16.30 2.38
CA PRO A 301 -2.77 15.65 3.68
C PRO A 301 -3.75 14.48 3.63
N GLU A 302 -4.90 14.65 2.96
CA GLU A 302 -5.87 13.59 2.77
C GLU A 302 -5.29 12.43 1.94
N THR A 303 -4.54 12.70 0.89
CA THR A 303 -3.86 11.68 0.08
C THR A 303 -2.84 10.91 0.92
N LEU A 304 -2.05 11.56 1.78
CA LEU A 304 -1.10 10.89 2.67
C LEU A 304 -1.79 9.94 3.65
N GLY A 305 -2.91 10.37 4.22
CA GLY A 305 -3.72 9.52 5.10
C GLY A 305 -4.34 8.34 4.37
N LEU A 306 -4.93 8.60 3.18
CA LEU A 306 -5.49 7.55 2.32
C LEU A 306 -4.41 6.53 1.93
N ASN A 307 -3.22 6.99 1.58
CA ASN A 307 -2.08 6.14 1.27
C ASN A 307 -1.75 5.22 2.45
N LEU A 308 -1.57 5.78 3.66
CA LEU A 308 -1.31 4.97 4.85
C LEU A 308 -2.41 3.93 5.11
N ALA A 309 -3.69 4.29 4.88
CA ALA A 309 -4.79 3.35 5.04
C ALA A 309 -4.75 2.22 4.01
N MET A 310 -4.43 2.52 2.75
CA MET A 310 -4.25 1.55 1.68
C MET A 310 -3.13 0.58 2.01
N GLU A 311 -1.92 1.09 2.28
CA GLU A 311 -0.75 0.24 2.55
C GLU A 311 -0.95 -0.64 3.78
N LEU A 312 -1.56 -0.10 4.84
CA LEU A 312 -1.88 -0.91 6.01
C LEU A 312 -2.94 -1.98 5.68
N SER A 313 -3.89 -1.72 4.77
CA SER A 313 -4.89 -2.72 4.39
C SER A 313 -4.32 -3.91 3.62
N GLY A 314 -3.18 -3.72 2.94
CA GLY A 314 -2.46 -4.73 2.15
C GLY A 314 -1.72 -5.82 2.94
N VAL A 315 -1.62 -5.67 4.26
CA VAL A 315 -0.92 -6.63 5.14
C VAL A 315 -1.85 -7.32 6.15
N GLY A 316 -1.56 -8.60 6.42
CA GLY A 316 -2.07 -9.30 7.61
C GLY A 316 -3.31 -10.17 7.36
N GLY A 317 -4.26 -10.15 8.30
CA GLY A 317 -5.33 -11.14 8.41
C GLY A 317 -6.19 -11.29 7.15
N ALA A 318 -6.66 -10.19 6.55
CA ALA A 318 -7.55 -10.23 5.39
C ALA A 318 -6.88 -10.82 4.13
N TYR A 319 -5.66 -10.39 3.81
CA TYR A 319 -4.91 -10.90 2.66
C TYR A 319 -4.45 -12.36 2.86
N ASN A 320 -4.11 -12.76 4.07
CA ASN A 320 -3.83 -14.16 4.38
C ASN A 320 -5.10 -15.03 4.26
N GLN A 321 -6.26 -14.53 4.67
CA GLN A 321 -7.54 -15.22 4.48
C GLN A 321 -7.84 -15.37 2.98
N ALA A 322 -7.73 -14.29 2.20
CA ALA A 322 -7.93 -14.33 0.75
C ALA A 322 -6.97 -15.33 0.07
N ARG A 323 -5.70 -15.39 0.51
CA ARG A 323 -4.74 -16.39 0.05
C ARG A 323 -5.22 -17.81 0.30
N ASP A 324 -5.69 -18.10 1.50
CA ASP A 324 -6.13 -19.45 1.87
C ASP A 324 -7.41 -19.84 1.11
N GLU A 325 -8.34 -18.90 0.89
CA GLU A 325 -9.56 -19.06 0.07
C GLU A 325 -9.23 -19.33 -1.42
N LEU A 326 -8.32 -18.55 -2.02
CA LEU A 326 -7.86 -18.76 -3.39
C LEU A 326 -7.18 -20.13 -3.56
N LYS A 327 -6.29 -20.46 -2.61
CA LYS A 327 -5.53 -21.71 -2.63
C LYS A 327 -6.43 -22.94 -2.47
N GLN A 328 -7.50 -22.85 -1.69
CA GLN A 328 -8.48 -23.93 -1.53
C GLN A 328 -9.07 -24.39 -2.88
N TYR A 329 -9.26 -23.46 -3.82
CA TYR A 329 -9.83 -23.75 -5.13
C TYR A 329 -8.79 -23.81 -6.27
N GLY A 330 -7.50 -23.77 -5.93
CA GLY A 330 -6.40 -23.89 -6.88
C GLY A 330 -6.14 -22.63 -7.72
N PHE A 331 -6.62 -21.47 -7.30
CA PHE A 331 -6.34 -20.19 -7.96
C PHE A 331 -4.98 -19.62 -7.56
N ASN A 332 -4.40 -18.81 -8.43
CA ASN A 332 -3.13 -18.14 -8.17
C ASN A 332 -3.25 -17.13 -7.01
N THR A 333 -2.28 -17.14 -6.10
CA THR A 333 -2.24 -16.27 -4.91
C THR A 333 -1.26 -15.11 -5.04
N LEU A 334 -0.57 -14.96 -6.17
CA LEU A 334 0.54 -14.01 -6.33
C LEU A 334 0.15 -12.57 -5.95
N PHE A 335 -1.04 -12.10 -6.33
CA PHE A 335 -1.50 -10.76 -5.97
C PHE A 335 -1.52 -10.53 -4.46
N VAL A 336 -2.09 -11.47 -3.70
CA VAL A 336 -2.21 -11.34 -2.24
C VAL A 336 -0.93 -11.67 -1.49
N ASP A 337 -0.10 -12.55 -2.05
CA ASP A 337 1.22 -12.87 -1.51
C ASP A 337 2.19 -11.69 -1.64
N LEU A 338 2.09 -10.95 -2.75
CA LEU A 338 2.89 -9.77 -3.01
C LEU A 338 2.61 -8.66 -2.00
N HIS A 339 1.35 -8.24 -1.84
CA HIS A 339 0.92 -7.20 -0.89
C HIS A 339 1.29 -7.53 0.56
N ASN A 340 1.11 -8.79 0.98
CA ASN A 340 1.55 -9.25 2.31
C ASN A 340 3.05 -9.03 2.59
N SER A 341 3.89 -8.88 1.55
CA SER A 341 5.33 -8.69 1.67
C SER A 341 5.76 -7.24 1.38
N ILE A 342 5.29 -6.65 0.28
CA ILE A 342 5.71 -5.31 -0.17
C ILE A 342 5.18 -4.21 0.75
N ASP A 343 4.03 -4.42 1.40
CA ASP A 343 3.38 -3.41 2.24
C ASP A 343 3.84 -3.51 3.71
N ASN A 344 4.87 -4.30 3.99
CA ASN A 344 5.33 -4.57 5.36
C ASN A 344 5.63 -3.28 6.16
N ALA A 345 5.31 -3.31 7.45
CA ALA A 345 5.50 -2.17 8.35
C ALA A 345 6.97 -1.79 8.62
N ALA A 346 7.95 -2.60 8.20
CA ALA A 346 9.36 -2.42 8.56
C ALA A 346 10.16 -1.58 7.56
N SER A 347 9.94 -1.78 6.26
CA SER A 347 10.49 -0.94 5.19
C SER A 347 9.71 -1.11 3.88
N GLY A 348 8.48 -1.62 3.98
CA GLY A 348 7.57 -1.68 2.86
C GLY A 348 6.78 -0.39 2.74
N HIS A 349 5.79 -0.41 1.87
CA HIS A 349 4.99 0.77 1.57
C HIS A 349 4.28 1.34 2.80
N SER A 350 3.84 0.51 3.77
CA SER A 350 3.29 1.02 5.04
C SER A 350 4.28 1.89 5.83
N ALA A 351 5.56 1.51 5.86
CA ALA A 351 6.60 2.29 6.53
C ALA A 351 6.89 3.59 5.78
N ASP A 352 6.92 3.54 4.45
CA ASP A 352 7.15 4.70 3.60
C ASP A 352 5.98 5.70 3.68
N ALA A 353 4.73 5.20 3.70
CA ALA A 353 3.52 5.99 3.90
C ALA A 353 3.53 6.73 5.24
N LEU A 354 3.91 6.03 6.33
CA LEU A 354 4.11 6.64 7.65
C LEU A 354 5.17 7.74 7.59
N ASN A 355 6.31 7.46 6.96
CA ASN A 355 7.40 8.42 6.83
C ASN A 355 6.97 9.68 6.05
N ALA A 356 6.20 9.53 4.97
CA ALA A 356 5.67 10.67 4.22
C ALA A 356 4.78 11.58 5.09
N ILE A 357 3.94 10.99 5.96
CA ILE A 357 3.15 11.75 6.96
C ILE A 357 4.07 12.47 7.95
N LYS A 358 5.11 11.80 8.46
CA LYS A 358 6.06 12.40 9.42
C LYS A 358 6.81 13.59 8.78
N ILE A 359 7.28 13.45 7.55
CA ILE A 359 7.92 14.53 6.79
C ILE A 359 6.95 15.71 6.62
N TYR A 360 5.70 15.43 6.21
CA TYR A 360 4.68 16.46 6.04
C TYR A 360 4.40 17.22 7.35
N MET A 361 4.17 16.49 8.44
CA MET A 361 3.86 17.09 9.73
C MET A 361 5.07 17.84 10.30
N ASN A 362 6.29 17.33 10.15
CA ASN A 362 7.49 18.04 10.60
C ASN A 362 7.74 19.35 9.82
N LYS A 363 7.36 19.39 8.54
CA LYS A 363 7.48 20.58 7.69
C LYS A 363 6.40 21.64 7.97
N HIS A 364 5.17 21.21 8.28
CA HIS A 364 4.00 22.10 8.29
C HIS A 364 3.33 22.28 9.66
N ALA A 365 3.52 21.37 10.61
CA ALA A 365 3.05 21.55 11.98
C ALA A 365 3.78 22.71 12.65
N ASN A 366 3.09 23.42 13.52
CA ASN A 366 3.63 24.58 14.21
C ASN A 366 3.28 24.49 15.70
N LYS A 367 4.30 24.31 16.55
CA LYS A 367 4.14 24.24 18.01
C LYS A 367 3.55 25.53 18.59
N SER A 368 3.87 26.68 17.98
CA SER A 368 3.34 27.99 18.37
C SER A 368 1.94 28.27 17.79
N ASN A 369 1.44 27.43 16.86
CA ASN A 369 0.06 27.47 16.37
C ASN A 369 -0.61 26.09 16.43
N PRO A 370 -1.05 25.65 17.63
CA PRO A 370 -1.67 24.35 17.83
C PRO A 370 -2.95 24.14 17.02
N LYS A 371 -3.68 25.22 16.68
CA LYS A 371 -4.90 25.15 15.86
C LYS A 371 -4.58 24.72 14.43
N LEU A 372 -3.54 25.28 13.82
CA LEU A 372 -3.09 24.87 12.49
C LEU A 372 -2.62 23.42 12.50
N THR A 373 -1.79 23.03 13.47
CA THR A 373 -1.31 21.64 13.61
C THR A 373 -2.46 20.65 13.72
N ARG A 374 -3.48 20.96 14.53
CA ARG A 374 -4.68 20.12 14.65
C ARG A 374 -5.45 20.02 13.33
N LEU A 375 -5.63 21.14 12.62
CA LEU A 375 -6.33 21.15 11.33
C LEU A 375 -5.60 20.29 10.30
N LEU A 376 -4.27 20.38 10.19
CA LEU A 376 -3.49 19.55 9.28
C LEU A 376 -3.59 18.06 9.65
N TRP A 377 -3.52 17.76 10.94
CA TRP A 377 -3.64 16.39 11.44
C TRP A 377 -5.01 15.77 11.18
N GLU A 378 -6.09 16.54 11.41
CA GLU A 378 -7.45 16.11 11.10
C GLU A 378 -7.65 15.86 9.60
N ARG A 379 -6.94 16.58 8.72
CA ARG A 379 -6.97 16.31 7.28
C ARG A 379 -6.28 14.99 6.93
N VAL A 380 -5.11 14.72 7.52
CA VAL A 380 -4.44 13.41 7.37
C VAL A 380 -5.38 12.29 7.79
N TRP A 381 -5.98 12.36 8.97
CA TRP A 381 -6.92 11.33 9.39
C TRP A 381 -8.22 11.28 8.59
N THR A 382 -8.72 12.42 8.10
CA THR A 382 -9.86 12.41 7.17
C THR A 382 -9.52 11.58 5.95
N GLY A 383 -8.30 11.73 5.41
CA GLY A 383 -7.76 10.91 4.34
C GLY A 383 -7.76 9.42 4.66
N TYR A 384 -7.19 9.05 5.81
CA TYR A 384 -7.15 7.66 6.24
C TYR A 384 -8.55 7.04 6.39
N LEU A 385 -9.48 7.78 7.00
CA LEU A 385 -10.88 7.37 7.16
C LEU A 385 -11.65 7.34 5.83
N SER A 386 -11.10 7.95 4.76
CA SER A 386 -11.73 8.04 3.44
C SER A 386 -11.54 6.78 2.59
N LEU A 387 -10.73 5.83 3.07
CA LEU A 387 -10.59 4.50 2.46
C LEU A 387 -11.95 3.81 2.28
N SER A 388 -12.84 3.96 3.26
CA SER A 388 -14.19 3.40 3.17
C SER A 388 -15.17 4.36 2.50
N PRO A 389 -16.04 3.87 1.60
CA PRO A 389 -17.18 4.61 1.11
C PRO A 389 -18.03 5.19 2.27
N PRO A 390 -18.49 6.46 2.16
CA PRO A 390 -19.32 7.05 3.20
C PRO A 390 -20.71 6.40 3.36
N LYS A 391 -21.17 5.64 2.36
CA LYS A 391 -22.34 4.77 2.42
C LYS A 391 -21.87 3.32 2.56
N LYS A 392 -22.59 2.49 3.33
CA LYS A 392 -22.28 1.06 3.40
C LYS A 392 -22.57 0.41 2.04
N THR A 393 -21.54 0.03 1.30
CA THR A 393 -21.63 -0.79 0.10
C THR A 393 -21.28 -2.24 0.46
N LEU A 394 -21.85 -3.22 -0.25
CA LEU A 394 -21.60 -4.64 0.03
C LEU A 394 -20.15 -5.05 -0.26
N SER A 395 -19.53 -4.54 -1.32
CA SER A 395 -18.15 -4.86 -1.72
C SER A 395 -17.12 -4.43 -0.67
N PHE A 396 -17.36 -3.33 0.04
CA PHE A 396 -16.45 -2.85 1.09
C PHE A 396 -16.65 -3.55 2.45
N PHE A 397 -17.75 -4.31 2.62
CA PHE A 397 -18.04 -5.06 3.86
C PHE A 397 -16.92 -6.08 4.19
N LEU A 398 -16.16 -6.52 3.18
CA LEU A 398 -15.02 -7.44 3.29
C LEU A 398 -13.73 -6.76 3.81
N ILE A 399 -13.51 -5.48 3.47
CA ILE A 399 -12.34 -4.70 3.93
C ILE A 399 -12.61 -4.07 5.31
N SER A 400 -13.84 -3.60 5.57
CA SER A 400 -14.17 -2.86 6.80
C SER A 400 -14.46 -3.70 8.05
N ASN A 401 -14.88 -4.97 7.92
CA ASN A 401 -15.33 -5.74 9.11
C ASN A 401 -14.21 -6.34 9.95
N ASN A 402 -13.00 -6.47 9.40
CA ASN A 402 -11.85 -6.99 10.17
C ASN A 402 -11.05 -5.89 10.84
N TYR A 403 -11.33 -4.62 10.51
CA TYR A 403 -10.57 -3.48 10.96
C TYR A 403 -11.55 -2.33 11.21
N ASP A 404 -11.85 -2.03 12.48
CA ASP A 404 -12.51 -0.77 12.83
C ASP A 404 -11.68 0.37 12.20
N ILE A 405 -12.18 0.96 11.10
CA ILE A 405 -11.64 2.17 10.45
C ILE A 405 -12.15 3.39 11.21
#